data_AF-A0A7Y3A8P7-F1
#
_entry.id   AF-A0A7Y3A8P7-F1
#
_cell.length_a   1.000
_cell.length_b   1.000
_cell.length_c   1.000
_cell.angle_alpha   90.00
_cell.angle_beta   90.00
_cell.angle_gamma   90.00
#
_symmetry.space_group_name_H-M   'P 1'
#
loop_
_entity.id
_entity.type
_entity.pdbx_description
1 polymer ?
#
loop_
_entity_poly.entity_id
_entity_poly.type
_entity_poly.pdbx_seq_one_letter_code
_entity_poly.pdbx_strand_id
1 'polypeptide(L)'
;GQRRTDGLWVRILDVEKALAGRAYRVPGSLVLGVEDDFRPETSGAYRLEIDQSGAATCSRTDDAAQIFMSMETLGSVYFGGIPVHALANAGLVSGDRAAIDLADLAFGWGVSPFCPEIF
;
A
#
# COMPACT_ATOMS: atom_id res chain seq x y z
N GLY A 1 -0.68 22.60 20.25
CA GLY A 1 -0.07 21.31 19.92
C GLY A 1 -1.16 20.37 19.52
N GLN A 2 -1.29 20.07 18.23
CA GLN A 2 -2.39 19.25 17.72
C GLN A 2 -2.05 17.78 17.94
N ARG A 3 -2.79 17.15 18.86
CA ARG A 3 -2.72 15.72 19.15
C ARG A 3 -3.34 14.99 17.95
N ARG A 4 -2.50 14.40 17.09
CA ARG A 4 -2.95 13.48 16.05
C ARG A 4 -3.57 12.27 16.74
N THR A 5 -4.88 12.09 16.58
CA THR A 5 -5.57 10.86 16.94
C THR A 5 -5.40 9.87 15.78
N ASP A 6 -5.05 8.63 16.10
CA ASP A 6 -4.83 7.56 15.13
C ASP A 6 -6.04 7.44 14.19
N GLY A 7 -5.81 7.72 12.91
CA GLY A 7 -6.82 7.64 11.86
C GLY A 7 -7.08 6.19 11.49
N LEU A 8 -8.30 5.71 11.77
CA LEU A 8 -8.96 4.54 11.20
C LEU A 8 -8.03 3.34 10.89
N TRP A 9 -7.88 2.42 11.85
CA TRP A 9 -7.24 1.12 11.67
C TRP A 9 -8.11 0.20 10.80
N VAL A 10 -8.13 0.42 9.49
CA VAL A 10 -8.81 -0.50 8.56
C VAL A 10 -7.86 -1.62 8.23
N ARG A 11 -8.21 -2.82 8.68
CA ARG A 11 -7.54 -4.04 8.25
C ARG A 11 -8.07 -4.44 6.88
N ILE A 12 -7.17 -4.58 5.92
CA ILE A 12 -7.52 -5.12 4.60
C ILE A 12 -7.86 -6.60 4.76
N LEU A 13 -9.13 -6.95 4.53
CA LEU A 13 -9.61 -8.34 4.64
C LEU A 13 -9.37 -9.15 3.37
N ASP A 14 -9.19 -8.47 2.24
CA ASP A 14 -8.98 -9.04 0.92
C ASP A 14 -8.03 -8.12 0.15
N VAL A 15 -6.75 -8.49 0.10
CA VAL A 15 -5.68 -7.67 -0.48
C VAL A 15 -5.90 -7.47 -1.98
N GLU A 16 -6.31 -8.51 -2.70
CA GLU A 16 -6.53 -8.46 -4.14
C GLU A 16 -7.66 -7.50 -4.47
N LYS A 17 -8.81 -7.64 -3.80
CA LYS A 17 -9.96 -6.75 -4.03
C LYS A 17 -9.69 -5.33 -3.58
N ALA A 18 -9.01 -5.12 -2.46
CA ALA A 18 -8.66 -3.78 -2.01
C ALA A 18 -7.77 -3.09 -3.03
N LEU A 19 -6.65 -3.72 -3.40
CA LEU A 19 -5.68 -3.11 -4.31
C LEU A 19 -6.23 -2.91 -5.73
N ALA A 20 -7.06 -3.83 -6.24
CA ALA A 20 -7.72 -3.67 -7.54
C ALA A 20 -8.86 -2.62 -7.51
N GLY A 21 -9.50 -2.42 -6.36
CA GLY A 21 -10.58 -1.44 -6.19
C GLY A 21 -10.09 0.00 -6.03
N ARG A 22 -8.77 0.21 -5.95
CA ARG A 22 -8.14 1.53 -5.79
C ARG A 22 -7.66 2.07 -7.14
N ALA A 23 -7.80 3.37 -7.36
CA ALA A 23 -7.16 4.07 -8.48
C ALA A 23 -5.78 4.60 -8.07
N TYR A 24 -4.82 4.56 -8.99
CA TYR A 24 -3.42 4.93 -8.76
C TYR A 24 -2.99 6.08 -9.68
N ARG A 25 -1.95 6.82 -9.27
CA ARG A 25 -1.54 8.05 -9.98
C ARG A 25 -0.71 7.82 -11.23
N VAL A 26 0.06 6.74 -11.27
CA VAL A 26 0.99 6.44 -12.36
C VAL A 26 0.87 4.96 -12.75
N PRO A 27 0.98 4.63 -14.05
CA PRO A 27 1.01 3.24 -14.49
C PRO A 27 2.27 2.54 -14.00
N GLY A 28 2.22 1.21 -13.88
CA GLY A 28 3.36 0.42 -13.44
C GLY A 28 3.00 -1.00 -13.01
N SER A 29 4.01 -1.79 -12.70
CA SER A 29 3.91 -3.16 -12.21
C SER A 29 4.75 -3.30 -10.95
N LEU A 30 4.16 -3.84 -9.88
CA LEU A 30 4.81 -4.07 -8.60
C LEU A 30 4.42 -5.44 -8.04
N VAL A 31 5.39 -6.18 -7.49
CA VAL A 31 5.12 -7.35 -6.65
C VAL A 31 5.34 -7.00 -5.18
N LEU A 32 4.26 -7.02 -4.41
CA LEU A 32 4.21 -6.66 -2.99
C LEU A 32 4.23 -7.93 -2.14
N GLY A 33 5.24 -8.09 -1.29
CA GLY A 33 5.28 -9.08 -0.23
C GLY A 33 4.57 -8.54 1.01
N VAL A 34 3.52 -9.24 1.45
CA VAL A 34 2.73 -8.86 2.62
C VAL A 34 2.82 -9.97 3.66
N GLU A 35 3.22 -9.60 4.88
CA GLU A 35 3.17 -10.47 6.05
C GLU A 35 1.96 -10.12 6.93
N ASP A 36 1.19 -11.12 7.34
CA ASP A 36 0.06 -11.02 8.26
C ASP A 36 0.21 -12.06 9.38
N ASP A 37 0.76 -11.62 10.52
CA ASP A 37 0.98 -12.46 11.69
C ASP A 37 -0.32 -12.96 12.32
N PHE A 38 -1.43 -12.25 12.13
CA PHE A 38 -2.73 -12.63 12.69
C PHE A 38 -3.50 -13.60 11.79
N ARG A 39 -3.31 -13.50 10.46
CA ARG A 39 -3.87 -14.42 9.46
C ARG A 39 -2.79 -14.85 8.46
N PRO A 40 -1.96 -15.84 8.83
CA PRO A 40 -0.86 -16.31 7.99
C PRO A 40 -1.29 -16.71 6.58
N GLU A 41 -2.54 -17.15 6.39
CA GLU A 41 -3.10 -17.48 5.06
C GLU A 41 -3.25 -16.28 4.12
N THR A 42 -3.24 -15.06 4.67
CA THR A 42 -3.28 -13.79 3.91
C THR A 42 -1.87 -13.28 3.61
N SER A 43 -0.83 -13.93 4.16
CA SER A 43 0.55 -13.60 3.80
C SER A 43 0.88 -14.09 2.38
N GLY A 44 1.74 -13.36 1.68
CA GLY A 44 2.23 -13.78 0.37
C GLY A 44 2.60 -12.61 -0.55
N ALA A 45 2.91 -12.96 -1.80
CA ALA A 45 3.23 -12.00 -2.84
C ALA A 45 1.99 -11.67 -3.68
N TYR A 46 1.81 -10.38 -3.95
CA TYR A 46 0.69 -9.82 -4.71
C TYR A 46 1.24 -8.99 -5.86
N ARG A 47 0.91 -9.37 -7.09
CA ARG A 47 1.21 -8.58 -8.29
C ARG A 47 0.13 -7.53 -8.48
N LEU A 48 0.54 -6.27 -8.45
CA LEU A 48 -0.26 -5.10 -8.75
C LEU A 48 0.14 -4.57 -10.13
N GLU A 49 -0.79 -4.56 -11.07
CA GLU A 49 -0.61 -3.98 -12.41
C GLU A 49 -1.53 -2.77 -12.53
N ILE A 50 -0.96 -1.62 -12.92
CA ILE A 50 -1.67 -0.35 -13.05
C ILE A 50 -1.57 0.11 -14.50
N ASP A 51 -2.71 0.36 -15.12
CA ASP A 51 -2.78 0.82 -16.50
C ASP A 51 -2.63 2.36 -16.63
N GLN A 52 -2.63 2.84 -17.87
CA GLN A 52 -2.48 4.27 -18.19
C GLN A 52 -3.63 5.15 -17.68
N SER A 53 -4.78 4.56 -17.37
CA SER A 53 -5.92 5.27 -16.77
C SER A 53 -5.83 5.33 -15.24
N GLY A 54 -4.88 4.61 -14.63
CA GLY A 54 -4.75 4.46 -13.19
C GLY A 54 -5.64 3.37 -12.60
N ALA A 55 -6.36 2.61 -13.45
CA ALA A 55 -7.08 1.42 -13.01
C ALA A 55 -6.08 0.28 -12.78
N ALA A 56 -6.38 -0.59 -11.81
CA ALA A 56 -5.48 -1.65 -11.42
C ALA A 56 -6.14 -3.03 -11.39
N THR A 57 -5.31 -4.04 -11.63
CA THR A 57 -5.60 -5.43 -11.27
C THR A 57 -4.61 -5.89 -10.21
N CYS A 58 -5.06 -6.77 -9.33
CA CYS A 58 -4.20 -7.36 -8.32
C CYS A 58 -4.52 -8.85 -8.18
N SER A 59 -3.48 -9.67 -8.15
CA SER A 59 -3.61 -11.11 -7.91
C SER A 59 -2.44 -11.65 -7.10
N ARG A 60 -2.63 -12.75 -6.37
CA ARG A 60 -1.51 -13.51 -5.80
C ARG A 60 -0.58 -13.97 -6.93
N THR A 61 0.71 -14.07 -6.61
CA THR A 61 1.73 -14.58 -7.52
C THR A 61 2.79 -15.37 -6.74
N ASP A 62 3.52 -16.24 -7.45
CA ASP A 62 4.73 -16.91 -6.95
C ASP A 62 6.01 -16.16 -7.35
N ASP A 63 5.88 -15.03 -8.06
CA ASP A 63 7.02 -14.17 -8.39
C ASP A 63 7.67 -13.58 -7.13
N ALA A 64 8.96 -13.31 -7.20
CA ALA A 64 9.68 -12.68 -6.11
C ALA A 64 9.13 -11.27 -5.83
N ALA A 65 8.78 -11.01 -4.57
CA ALA A 65 8.38 -9.69 -4.13
C ALA A 65 9.53 -8.69 -4.25
N GLN A 66 9.19 -7.50 -4.73
CA GLN A 66 10.13 -6.39 -4.92
C GLN A 66 10.17 -5.50 -3.69
N ILE A 67 9.04 -5.35 -3.00
CA ILE A 67 8.96 -4.66 -1.70
C ILE A 67 8.19 -5.52 -0.70
N PHE A 68 8.56 -5.42 0.58
CA PHE A 68 8.01 -6.19 1.68
C PHE A 68 7.48 -5.26 2.77
N MET A 69 6.33 -5.60 3.34
CA MET A 69 5.70 -4.86 4.43
C MET A 69 4.72 -5.75 5.22
N SER A 70 4.35 -5.30 6.43
CA SER A 70 3.27 -5.95 7.19
C SER A 70 1.88 -5.55 6.67
N MET A 71 0.84 -6.31 7.03
CA MET A 71 -0.55 -5.99 6.74
C MET A 71 -0.98 -4.62 7.29
N GLU A 72 -0.50 -4.25 8.47
CA GLU A 72 -0.75 -2.93 9.07
C GLU A 72 -0.10 -1.80 8.27
N THR A 73 1.13 -2.05 7.80
CA THR A 73 1.85 -1.12 6.94
C THR A 73 1.16 -0.97 5.60
N LEU A 74 0.67 -2.07 5.01
CA LEU A 74 -0.13 -2.04 3.79
C LEU A 74 -1.39 -1.19 3.96
N GLY A 75 -2.08 -1.29 5.10
CA GLY A 75 -3.22 -0.42 5.42
C GLY A 75 -2.84 1.07 5.38
N SER A 76 -1.69 1.44 5.96
CA SER A 76 -1.19 2.83 5.93
C SER A 76 -0.85 3.31 4.52
N VAL A 77 -0.22 2.45 3.71
CA VAL A 77 0.11 2.71 2.30
C VAL A 77 -1.16 2.87 1.47
N TYR A 78 -2.14 1.99 1.67
CA TYR A 78 -3.39 1.95 0.91
C TYR A 78 -4.17 3.28 0.97
N PHE A 79 -4.25 3.90 2.15
CA PHE A 79 -4.91 5.19 2.32
C PHE A 79 -4.11 6.39 1.77
N GLY A 80 -2.84 6.20 1.40
CA GLY A 80 -2.01 7.26 0.82
C GLY A 80 -1.70 8.42 1.76
N GLY A 81 -1.93 8.27 3.07
CA GLY A 81 -1.72 9.32 4.08
C GLY A 81 -0.28 9.45 4.56
N ILE A 82 0.54 8.41 4.36
CA ILE A 82 1.96 8.39 4.68
C ILE A 82 2.73 7.98 3.41
N PRO A 83 3.74 8.76 2.97
CA PRO A 83 4.58 8.37 1.84
C PRO A 83 5.28 7.04 2.09
N VAL A 84 5.38 6.19 1.06
CA VAL A 84 6.05 4.89 1.14
C VAL A 84 7.53 5.06 1.47
N HIS A 85 8.18 6.13 0.98
CA HIS A 85 9.56 6.43 1.34
C HIS A 85 9.73 6.70 2.85
N ALA A 86 8.72 7.30 3.51
CA ALA A 86 8.77 7.59 4.93
C ALA A 86 8.67 6.30 5.75
N LEU A 87 7.82 5.36 5.31
CA LEU A 87 7.71 4.02 5.89
C LEU A 87 8.98 3.20 5.66
N ALA A 88 9.62 3.33 4.49
CA ALA A 88 10.90 2.69 4.21
C ALA A 88 12.03 3.22 5.12
N ASN A 89 12.10 4.55 5.31
CA ASN A 89 13.05 5.16 6.24
C ASN A 89 12.79 4.76 7.70
N ALA A 90 11.55 4.43 8.05
CA ALA A 90 11.17 3.90 9.36
C ALA A 90 11.43 2.38 9.50
N GLY A 91 11.89 1.70 8.44
CA GLY A 91 12.13 0.26 8.42
C GLY A 91 10.85 -0.59 8.31
N LEU A 92 9.70 0.02 8.03
CA LEU A 92 8.40 -0.65 7.90
C LEU A 92 8.15 -1.19 6.48
N VAL A 93 8.85 -0.63 5.50
CA VAL A 93 8.91 -1.13 4.11
C VAL A 93 10.35 -1.41 3.76
N SER A 94 10.62 -2.55 3.12
CA SER A 94 11.95 -2.89 2.63
C SER A 94 11.88 -3.43 1.21
N GLY A 95 12.99 -3.45 0.47
CA GLY A 95 13.03 -3.99 -0.88
C GLY A 95 13.88 -3.18 -1.86
N ASP A 96 13.62 -3.39 -3.14
CA ASP A 96 14.28 -2.69 -4.24
C ASP A 96 13.94 -1.19 -4.22
N ARG A 97 14.95 -0.35 -4.45
CA ARG A 97 14.78 1.09 -4.37
C ARG A 97 13.85 1.64 -5.45
N ALA A 98 13.96 1.14 -6.68
CA ALA A 98 13.11 1.60 -7.77
C ALA A 98 11.65 1.19 -7.56
N ALA A 99 11.42 0.01 -6.97
CA ALA A 99 10.08 -0.43 -6.59
C ALA A 99 9.47 0.42 -5.46
N ILE A 100 10.26 0.82 -4.45
CA ILE A 100 9.83 1.76 -3.41
C ILE A 100 9.47 3.12 -4.02
N ASP A 101 10.30 3.64 -4.91
CA ASP A 101 10.06 4.94 -5.56
C ASP A 101 8.79 4.90 -6.44
N LEU A 102 8.56 3.80 -7.17
CA LEU A 102 7.33 3.59 -7.94
C LEU A 102 6.10 3.49 -7.02
N ALA A 103 6.19 2.74 -5.92
CA ALA A 103 5.13 2.63 -4.95
C ALA A 103 4.79 4.00 -4.32
N ASP A 104 5.79 4.80 -3.96
CA ASP A 104 5.59 6.15 -3.42
C ASP A 104 4.80 7.04 -4.40
N LEU A 105 5.17 7.01 -5.69
CA LEU A 105 4.48 7.76 -6.73
C LEU A 105 3.04 7.27 -7.00
N ALA A 106 2.85 5.95 -7.06
CA ALA A 106 1.56 5.32 -7.39
C ALA A 106 0.55 5.42 -6.24
N PHE A 107 0.99 5.22 -4.99
CA PHE A 107 0.16 5.27 -3.79
C PHE A 107 0.01 6.68 -3.21
N GLY A 108 0.93 7.60 -3.48
CA GLY A 108 0.83 8.97 -2.98
C GLY A 108 -0.45 9.67 -3.43
N TRP A 109 -0.98 10.56 -2.59
CA TRP A 109 -2.07 11.48 -2.92
C TRP A 109 -1.51 12.90 -2.96
N GLY A 110 -1.74 13.65 -4.05
CA GLY A 110 -1.21 15.02 -4.23
C GLY A 110 -1.83 16.09 -3.33
N VAL A 111 -2.66 15.70 -2.37
CA VAL A 111 -3.35 16.57 -1.42
C VAL A 111 -3.39 15.83 -0.08
N SER A 112 -2.99 16.46 1.04
CA SER A 112 -3.18 15.83 2.35
C SER A 112 -4.63 15.37 2.53
N PRO A 113 -4.90 14.20 3.14
CA PRO A 113 -6.27 13.72 3.34
C PRO A 113 -7.04 14.76 4.15
N PHE A 114 -8.00 15.41 3.47
CA PHE A 114 -9.02 16.24 4.10
C PHE A 114 -10.05 15.30 4.71
N CYS A 115 -10.23 15.37 6.02
CA CYS A 115 -11.31 14.68 6.74
C CYS A 115 -12.47 15.66 6.94
N PRO A 116 -13.61 15.54 6.24
CA PRO A 116 -14.75 16.40 6.51
C PRO A 116 -15.65 15.96 7.67
N GLU A 117 -15.46 14.80 8.31
CA GLU A 117 -16.42 14.35 9.34
C GLU A 117 -15.78 13.93 10.67
N ILE A 118 -16.37 14.48 11.74
CA ILE A 118 -16.18 14.19 13.16
C ILE A 118 -17.34 13.26 13.57
N PHE A 119 -17.04 12.15 14.25
CA PHE A 119 -18.03 11.42 15.05
C PHE A 119 -17.73 11.62 16.53
#